data_AF-A0A527ZVQ0-F1
#
_entry.id   AF-A0A527ZVQ0-F1
#
_cell.length_a   1.000
_cell.length_b   1.000
_cell.length_c   1.000
_cell.angle_alpha   90.00
_cell.angle_beta   90.00
_cell.angle_gamma   90.00
#
_symmetry.space_group_name_H-M   'P 1'
#
loop_
_entity.id
_entity.type
_entity.pdbx_description
1 polymer ?
#
loop_
_entity_poly.entity_id
_entity_poly.type
_entity_poly.pdbx_seq_one_letter_code
_entity_poly.pdbx_strand_id
1 'polypeptide(L)'
;MTISRRDLLTYSSVGAVGMLLALPTAREAIAEAPLSGVQVPGVYRFKIGSFEITVISDGTISFPPEVLWPEVSKDERDTVLGSDFTSTETVVLQTNVLVVNTGDHLVLIDAGSRGKLMPTAGKFLANLAVAGVKPEQVDIVVVTHAHPDHLWGVTDAVDKERTFVNAEYVFCEDELNFWRMPNHPFETDANWSFIWRRNTYNFEAIDDRIRTIKAGGEVTPGIVTMSTPGHTPGHVSVHIASE
;
A
#
# COMPACT_ATOMS: atom_id res chain seq x y z
N MET A 1 32.18 -38.38 43.66
CA MET A 1 32.99 -37.26 44.18
C MET A 1 32.78 -36.08 43.26
N THR A 2 32.03 -35.08 43.71
CA THR A 2 31.71 -33.86 42.97
C THR A 2 32.81 -32.83 43.22
N ILE A 3 33.64 -32.57 42.22
CA ILE A 3 34.68 -31.52 42.28
C ILE A 3 33.98 -30.17 42.07
N SER A 4 34.18 -29.22 42.99
CA SER A 4 33.55 -27.91 42.93
C SER A 4 34.43 -26.92 42.15
N ARG A 5 33.80 -25.90 41.57
CA ARG A 5 34.46 -24.85 40.76
C ARG A 5 35.57 -24.08 41.49
N ARG A 6 35.68 -24.21 42.82
CA ARG A 6 36.75 -23.56 43.62
C ARG A 6 38.07 -24.31 43.60
N ASP A 7 38.09 -25.61 43.28
CA ASP A 7 39.30 -26.42 43.34
C ASP A 7 40.17 -26.28 42.07
N LEU A 8 39.63 -25.69 41.00
CA LEU A 8 40.31 -25.55 39.71
C LEU A 8 41.20 -24.30 39.58
N LEU A 9 41.19 -23.40 40.58
CA LEU A 9 41.90 -22.11 40.54
C LEU A 9 43.16 -22.03 41.40
N THR A 10 43.54 -23.12 42.09
CA THR A 10 44.65 -23.11 43.07
C THR A 10 45.95 -23.76 42.56
N TYR A 11 46.01 -24.22 41.31
CA TYR A 11 47.13 -25.03 40.80
C TYR A 11 47.95 -24.41 39.64
N SER A 12 48.12 -23.09 39.61
CA SER A 12 49.05 -22.50 38.63
C SER A 12 49.75 -21.23 39.13
N SER A 13 50.40 -21.33 40.29
CA SER A 13 51.47 -20.40 40.67
C SER A 13 52.68 -21.20 41.17
N VAL A 14 53.69 -21.33 40.29
CA VAL A 14 55.16 -21.38 40.53
C VAL A 14 55.82 -22.23 39.41
N GLY A 15 56.59 -21.58 38.52
CA GLY A 15 57.53 -22.23 37.60
C GLY A 15 57.57 -21.65 36.18
N ALA A 16 58.54 -20.77 35.90
CA ALA A 16 58.86 -20.18 34.59
C ALA A 16 59.19 -21.27 33.51
N VAL A 17 58.98 -21.12 32.21
CA VAL A 17 59.50 -20.15 31.25
C VAL A 17 58.73 -20.33 29.92
N GLY A 18 58.31 -19.24 29.29
CA GLY A 18 58.16 -19.18 27.83
C GLY A 18 57.00 -19.93 27.19
N MET A 19 55.75 -19.59 27.51
CA MET A 19 54.66 -19.75 26.55
C MET A 19 53.86 -18.46 26.54
N LEU A 20 54.02 -17.70 25.47
CA LEU A 20 53.19 -16.54 25.18
C LEU A 20 51.77 -17.07 24.99
N LEU A 21 50.99 -17.13 26.08
CA LEU A 21 49.55 -17.31 25.97
C LEU A 21 49.05 -16.07 25.27
N ALA A 22 48.86 -16.18 23.96
CA ALA A 22 48.10 -15.21 23.19
C ALA A 22 46.71 -15.18 23.83
N LEU A 23 46.50 -14.22 24.72
CA LEU A 23 45.17 -13.80 25.11
C LEU A 23 44.43 -13.57 23.78
N PRO A 24 43.24 -14.14 23.57
CA PRO A 24 42.43 -13.69 22.45
C PRO A 24 42.24 -12.20 22.71
N THR A 25 42.90 -11.37 21.90
CA THR A 25 42.62 -9.95 21.89
C THR A 25 41.12 -9.86 21.70
N ALA A 26 40.44 -9.21 22.65
CA ALA A 26 39.03 -8.93 22.51
C ALA A 26 38.89 -8.27 21.14
N ARG A 27 38.36 -9.01 20.17
CA ARG A 27 38.10 -8.47 18.84
C ARG A 27 37.02 -7.44 19.12
N GLU A 28 37.39 -6.16 19.10
CA GLU A 28 36.42 -5.08 19.17
C GLU A 28 35.35 -5.43 18.15
N ALA A 29 34.13 -5.66 18.63
CA ALA A 29 33.01 -5.89 17.75
C ALA A 29 32.78 -4.57 17.02
N ILE A 30 33.38 -4.42 15.84
CA ILE A 30 33.13 -3.29 14.94
C ILE A 30 31.73 -3.55 14.37
N ALA A 31 30.72 -3.14 15.13
CA ALA A 31 29.32 -3.19 14.75
C ALA A 31 29.01 -2.04 13.76
N GLU A 32 29.73 -2.00 12.65
CA GLU A 32 29.50 -1.01 11.58
C GLU A 32 28.81 -1.71 10.41
N ALA A 33 27.48 -1.64 10.39
CA ALA A 33 26.68 -2.13 9.27
C ALA A 33 26.73 -1.11 8.12
N PRO A 34 26.96 -1.55 6.86
CA PRO A 34 26.94 -0.65 5.72
C PRO A 34 25.54 -0.05 5.53
N LEU A 35 25.50 1.22 5.08
CA LEU A 35 24.24 1.86 4.69
C LEU A 35 23.61 1.06 3.54
N SER A 36 22.39 0.55 3.75
CA SER A 36 21.70 -0.28 2.75
C SER A 36 21.39 0.51 1.47
N GLY A 37 21.06 1.80 1.58
CA GLY A 37 20.71 2.65 0.43
C GLY A 37 19.42 2.25 -0.29
N VAL A 38 18.74 1.20 0.15
CA VAL A 38 17.49 0.69 -0.41
C VAL A 38 16.38 0.88 0.60
N GLN A 39 15.23 1.33 0.13
CA GLN A 39 14.04 1.45 0.96
C GLN A 39 13.51 0.05 1.31
N VAL A 40 13.08 -0.15 2.56
CA VAL A 40 12.45 -1.41 2.99
C VAL A 40 11.13 -1.63 2.23
N PRO A 41 10.66 -2.89 2.08
CA PRO A 41 9.36 -3.15 1.48
C PRO A 41 8.24 -2.39 2.20
N GLY A 42 7.34 -1.77 1.43
CA GLY A 42 6.23 -0.98 1.95
C GLY A 42 5.06 -1.87 2.37
N VAL A 43 5.27 -2.67 3.41
CA VAL A 43 4.32 -3.68 3.90
C VAL A 43 4.16 -3.54 5.41
N TYR A 44 2.92 -3.40 5.88
CA TYR A 44 2.61 -3.35 7.31
C TYR A 44 1.42 -4.25 7.62
N ARG A 45 1.61 -5.24 8.51
CA ARG A 45 0.60 -6.25 8.84
C ARG A 45 0.14 -6.13 10.28
N PHE A 46 -1.16 -6.24 10.48
CA PHE A 46 -1.82 -6.23 11.78
C PHE A 46 -3.11 -7.06 11.72
N LYS A 47 -3.87 -7.10 12.83
CA LYS A 47 -5.15 -7.79 12.90
C LYS A 47 -6.28 -6.86 13.34
N ILE A 48 -7.48 -7.16 12.87
CA ILE A 48 -8.75 -6.68 13.42
C ILE A 48 -9.55 -7.94 13.73
N GLY A 49 -9.77 -8.24 15.02
CA GLY A 49 -10.37 -9.51 15.43
C GLY A 49 -9.65 -10.71 14.82
N SER A 50 -10.42 -11.60 14.19
CA SER A 50 -9.90 -12.75 13.44
C SER A 50 -9.25 -12.41 12.08
N PHE A 51 -9.52 -11.24 11.50
CA PHE A 51 -9.01 -10.86 10.18
C PHE A 51 -7.54 -10.46 10.22
N GLU A 52 -6.78 -10.88 9.21
CA GLU A 52 -5.42 -10.39 8.96
C GLU A 52 -5.44 -9.27 7.94
N ILE A 53 -4.91 -8.11 8.33
CA ILE A 53 -4.88 -6.90 7.52
C ILE A 53 -3.45 -6.59 7.13
N THR A 54 -3.20 -6.33 5.85
CA THR A 54 -1.89 -5.87 5.38
C THR A 54 -2.03 -4.60 4.55
N VAL A 55 -1.42 -3.51 5.00
CA VAL A 55 -1.25 -2.30 4.20
C VAL A 55 -0.08 -2.53 3.24
N ILE A 56 -0.33 -2.33 1.94
CA ILE A 56 0.65 -2.45 0.88
C ILE A 56 0.79 -1.09 0.20
N SER A 57 1.97 -0.50 0.26
CA SER A 57 2.24 0.77 -0.42
C SER A 57 2.37 0.55 -1.93
N ASP A 58 1.66 1.35 -2.72
CA ASP A 58 1.90 1.50 -4.16
C ASP A 58 3.03 2.51 -4.44
N GLY A 59 3.50 3.22 -3.42
CA GLY A 59 4.51 4.26 -3.53
C GLY A 59 3.95 5.63 -3.17
N THR A 60 4.35 6.65 -3.92
CA THR A 60 3.93 8.03 -3.65
C THR A 60 3.54 8.75 -4.92
N ILE A 61 2.63 9.71 -4.78
CA ILE A 61 2.30 10.71 -5.79
C ILE A 61 2.54 12.09 -5.19
N SER A 62 2.89 13.06 -6.03
CA SER A 62 3.31 14.37 -5.54
C SER A 62 2.70 15.49 -6.38
N PHE A 63 2.24 16.54 -5.71
CA PHE A 63 1.59 17.69 -6.35
C PHE A 63 2.06 19.01 -5.75
N PRO A 64 2.07 20.10 -6.53
CA PRO A 64 2.11 21.44 -5.96
C PRO A 64 0.91 21.66 -5.01
N PRO A 65 1.09 22.32 -3.85
CA PRO A 65 0.01 22.51 -2.87
C PRO A 65 -1.27 23.16 -3.43
N GLU A 66 -1.15 24.06 -4.41
CA GLU A 66 -2.27 24.73 -5.07
C GLU A 66 -3.14 23.79 -5.91
N VAL A 67 -2.62 22.62 -6.31
CA VAL A 67 -3.43 21.60 -6.99
C VAL A 67 -4.35 20.88 -5.99
N LEU A 68 -3.87 20.66 -4.77
CA LEU A 68 -4.63 19.97 -3.72
C LEU A 68 -5.61 20.90 -3.00
N TRP A 69 -5.22 22.16 -2.82
CA TRP A 69 -6.01 23.17 -2.12
C TRP A 69 -6.07 24.48 -2.92
N PRO A 70 -6.77 24.48 -4.07
CA PRO A 70 -6.81 25.63 -4.98
C PRO A 70 -7.49 26.86 -4.36
N GLU A 71 -8.44 26.65 -3.45
CA GLU A 71 -9.23 27.70 -2.80
C GLU A 71 -8.51 28.39 -1.63
N VAL A 72 -7.38 27.85 -1.17
CA VAL A 72 -6.62 28.38 -0.03
C VAL A 72 -5.55 29.35 -0.51
N SER A 73 -5.26 30.42 0.24
CA SER A 73 -4.19 31.34 -0.16
C SER A 73 -2.79 30.68 -0.02
N LYS A 74 -1.79 31.17 -0.78
CA LYS A 74 -0.42 30.65 -0.65
C LYS A 74 0.11 30.83 0.77
N ASP A 75 -0.08 32.01 1.37
CA ASP A 75 0.44 32.31 2.71
C ASP A 75 -0.15 31.37 3.78
N GLU A 76 -1.44 31.04 3.69
CA GLU A 76 -2.08 30.06 4.58
C GLU A 76 -1.55 28.64 4.35
N ARG A 77 -1.41 28.20 3.09
CA ARG A 77 -0.82 26.89 2.77
C ARG A 77 0.60 26.77 3.31
N ASP A 78 1.45 27.77 3.04
CA ASP A 78 2.85 27.78 3.46
C ASP A 78 2.97 27.79 4.98
N THR A 79 2.09 28.51 5.68
CA THR A 79 2.06 28.55 7.15
C THR A 79 1.77 27.16 7.73
N VAL A 80 0.75 26.47 7.20
CA VAL A 80 0.35 25.14 7.68
C VAL A 80 1.37 24.07 7.29
N LEU A 81 1.85 24.05 6.05
CA LEU A 81 2.84 23.07 5.60
C LEU A 81 4.16 23.27 6.35
N GLY A 82 4.58 24.53 6.53
CA GLY A 82 5.80 24.88 7.25
C GLY A 82 5.75 24.53 8.74
N SER A 83 4.58 24.56 9.39
CA SER A 83 4.48 24.21 10.82
C SER A 83 4.84 22.76 11.12
N ASP A 84 4.63 21.87 10.14
CA ASP A 84 4.89 20.43 10.25
C ASP A 84 6.13 19.99 9.46
N PHE A 85 7.01 20.94 9.11
CA PHE A 85 8.22 20.70 8.30
C PHE A 85 7.92 20.03 6.94
N THR A 86 6.69 20.18 6.43
CA THR A 86 6.31 19.74 5.09
C THR A 86 6.75 20.77 4.06
N SER A 87 7.19 20.31 2.89
CA SER A 87 7.58 21.21 1.80
C SER A 87 6.42 22.10 1.36
N THR A 88 6.69 23.39 1.21
CA THR A 88 5.75 24.40 0.67
C THR A 88 5.68 24.40 -0.86
N GLU A 89 6.56 23.63 -1.52
CA GLU A 89 6.65 23.55 -2.98
C GLU A 89 6.04 22.26 -3.53
N THR A 90 6.03 21.19 -2.73
CA THR A 90 5.54 19.88 -3.17
C THR A 90 5.01 19.08 -1.99
N VAL A 91 3.76 18.66 -2.09
CA VAL A 91 3.12 17.75 -1.15
C VAL A 91 3.26 16.33 -1.68
N VAL A 92 3.76 15.43 -0.84
CA VAL A 92 3.90 14.00 -1.15
C VAL A 92 2.79 13.23 -0.47
N LEU A 93 1.96 12.55 -1.25
CA LEU A 93 0.89 11.68 -0.77
C LEU A 93 1.32 10.21 -0.89
N GLN A 94 1.05 9.44 0.16
CA GLN A 94 1.28 7.99 0.16
C GLN A 94 0.09 7.30 -0.49
N THR A 95 0.34 6.40 -1.44
CA THR A 95 -0.70 5.57 -2.05
C THR A 95 -0.64 4.17 -1.43
N ASN A 96 -1.75 3.74 -0.84
CA ASN A 96 -1.81 2.50 -0.07
C ASN A 96 -3.03 1.67 -0.50
N VAL A 97 -2.82 0.37 -0.64
CA VAL A 97 -3.86 -0.63 -0.88
C VAL A 97 -3.97 -1.50 0.37
N LEU A 98 -5.19 -1.83 0.78
CA LEU A 98 -5.41 -2.72 1.93
C LEU A 98 -5.69 -4.13 1.45
N VAL A 99 -4.95 -5.11 1.96
CA VAL A 99 -5.26 -6.54 1.80
C VAL A 99 -5.95 -7.02 3.08
N VAL A 100 -7.13 -7.58 2.94
CA VAL A 100 -7.94 -8.11 4.05
C VAL A 100 -8.12 -9.60 3.82
N ASN A 101 -7.44 -10.41 4.63
CA ASN A 101 -7.66 -11.85 4.67
C ASN A 101 -8.64 -12.17 5.81
N THR A 102 -9.85 -12.57 5.43
CA THR A 102 -10.93 -12.90 6.35
C THR A 102 -10.89 -14.37 6.83
N GLY A 103 -10.03 -15.19 6.24
CA GLY A 103 -10.02 -16.65 6.39
C GLY A 103 -10.78 -17.36 5.27
N ASP A 104 -11.88 -16.77 4.79
CA ASP A 104 -12.71 -17.30 3.70
C ASP A 104 -12.45 -16.60 2.36
N HIS A 105 -12.11 -15.30 2.41
CA HIS A 105 -11.83 -14.45 1.26
C HIS A 105 -10.58 -13.59 1.46
N LEU A 106 -9.85 -13.39 0.38
CA LEU A 106 -8.80 -12.39 0.24
C LEU A 106 -9.31 -11.19 -0.55
N VAL A 107 -9.53 -10.09 0.16
CA VAL A 107 -10.12 -8.86 -0.38
C VAL A 107 -9.07 -7.77 -0.51
N LEU A 108 -9.03 -7.09 -1.64
CA LEU A 108 -8.29 -5.84 -1.82
C LEU A 108 -9.23 -4.65 -1.70
N ILE A 109 -8.81 -3.61 -0.98
CA ILE A 109 -9.42 -2.28 -1.02
C ILE A 109 -8.51 -1.41 -1.89
N ASP A 110 -8.99 -1.12 -3.10
CA ASP A 110 -8.28 -0.55 -4.24
C ASP A 110 -7.16 -1.44 -4.81
N ALA A 111 -6.51 -0.98 -5.89
CA ALA A 111 -5.52 -1.75 -6.63
C ALA A 111 -4.23 -0.98 -6.97
N GLY A 112 -4.12 0.30 -6.59
CA GLY A 112 -2.95 1.12 -6.92
C GLY A 112 -2.96 1.62 -8.37
N SER A 113 -1.85 2.23 -8.77
CA SER A 113 -1.71 2.90 -10.09
C SER A 113 -1.06 2.04 -11.17
N ARG A 114 -0.45 0.90 -10.82
CA ARG A 114 0.39 0.08 -11.71
C ARG A 114 1.57 0.86 -12.34
N GLY A 115 1.98 1.98 -11.77
CA GLY A 115 3.06 2.82 -12.30
C GLY A 115 2.66 3.60 -13.56
N LYS A 116 1.36 3.62 -13.87
CA LYS A 116 0.78 4.29 -15.03
C LYS A 116 0.50 5.78 -14.76
N LEU A 117 0.46 6.19 -13.49
CA LEU A 117 0.18 7.56 -13.06
C LEU A 117 1.45 8.40 -12.88
N MET A 118 2.37 7.95 -12.02
CA MET A 118 3.66 8.61 -11.76
C MET A 118 4.77 7.58 -11.57
N PRO A 119 6.04 7.89 -11.92
CA PRO A 119 7.17 6.96 -11.76
C PRO A 119 7.47 6.56 -10.31
N THR A 120 7.01 7.35 -9.34
CA THR A 120 7.18 7.09 -7.91
C THR A 120 6.12 6.13 -7.33
N ALA A 121 5.09 5.81 -8.11
CA ALA A 121 4.04 4.85 -7.79
C ALA A 121 4.19 3.54 -8.60
N GLY A 122 3.27 2.57 -8.44
CA GLY A 122 3.33 1.27 -9.11
C GLY A 122 4.10 0.17 -8.38
N LYS A 123 4.44 0.38 -7.11
CA LYS A 123 5.17 -0.58 -6.28
C LYS A 123 4.27 -1.66 -5.67
N PHE A 124 2.95 -1.51 -5.81
CA PHE A 124 1.96 -2.34 -5.11
C PHE A 124 2.20 -3.83 -5.37
N LEU A 125 2.31 -4.28 -6.62
CA LEU A 125 2.49 -5.71 -6.92
C LEU A 125 3.79 -6.30 -6.36
N ALA A 126 4.88 -5.54 -6.37
CA ALA A 126 6.15 -6.00 -5.81
C ALA A 126 6.03 -6.17 -4.29
N ASN A 127 5.40 -5.21 -3.62
CA ASN A 127 5.15 -5.28 -2.18
C ASN A 127 4.10 -6.36 -1.82
N LEU A 128 3.09 -6.60 -2.67
CA LEU A 128 2.10 -7.67 -2.51
C LEU A 128 2.77 -9.04 -2.53
N ALA A 129 3.72 -9.26 -3.45
CA ALA A 129 4.51 -10.48 -3.50
C ALA A 129 5.38 -10.67 -2.25
N VAL A 130 5.97 -9.60 -1.71
CA VAL A 130 6.70 -9.63 -0.42
C VAL A 130 5.77 -10.01 0.74
N ALA A 131 4.52 -9.57 0.71
CA ALA A 131 3.50 -9.96 1.67
C ALA A 131 3.03 -11.43 1.52
N GLY A 132 3.54 -12.16 0.52
CA GLY A 132 3.23 -13.56 0.27
C GLY A 132 1.90 -13.77 -0.47
N VAL A 133 1.35 -12.72 -1.08
CA VAL A 133 0.08 -12.77 -1.82
C VAL A 133 0.36 -12.74 -3.32
N LYS A 134 -0.22 -13.69 -4.04
CA LYS A 134 -0.22 -13.71 -5.51
C LYS A 134 -1.52 -13.10 -6.04
N PRO A 135 -1.50 -12.41 -7.19
CA PRO A 135 -2.71 -11.82 -7.77
C PRO A 135 -3.85 -12.81 -8.00
N GLU A 136 -3.55 -14.07 -8.32
CA GLU A 136 -4.57 -15.11 -8.57
C GLU A 136 -5.27 -15.58 -7.29
N GLN A 137 -4.75 -15.22 -6.11
CA GLN A 137 -5.37 -15.54 -4.81
C GLN A 137 -6.41 -14.50 -4.39
N VAL A 138 -6.50 -13.36 -5.08
CA VAL A 138 -7.45 -12.30 -4.73
C VAL A 138 -8.84 -12.68 -5.23
N ASP A 139 -9.79 -12.74 -4.30
CA ASP A 139 -11.18 -13.09 -4.57
C ASP A 139 -12.02 -11.87 -4.93
N ILE A 140 -11.73 -10.73 -4.30
CA ILE A 140 -12.54 -9.52 -4.41
C ILE A 140 -11.63 -8.28 -4.45
N VAL A 141 -11.89 -7.36 -5.37
CA VAL A 141 -11.32 -6.01 -5.37
C VAL A 141 -12.45 -5.02 -5.17
N VAL A 142 -12.48 -4.33 -4.02
CA VAL A 142 -13.41 -3.24 -3.75
C VAL A 142 -12.77 -1.95 -4.21
N VAL A 143 -13.40 -1.23 -5.14
CA VAL A 143 -12.92 0.06 -5.61
C VAL A 143 -13.66 1.16 -4.85
N THR A 144 -12.93 1.91 -4.02
CA THR A 144 -13.48 3.03 -3.24
C THR A 144 -13.98 4.15 -4.15
N HIS A 145 -13.20 4.44 -5.19
CA HIS A 145 -13.52 5.30 -6.32
C HIS A 145 -12.55 5.04 -7.48
N ALA A 146 -12.93 5.42 -8.70
CA ALA A 146 -12.24 5.03 -9.93
C ALA A 146 -11.16 6.04 -10.40
N HIS A 147 -10.43 6.66 -9.47
CA HIS A 147 -9.26 7.45 -9.82
C HIS A 147 -8.04 6.60 -10.20
N PRO A 148 -7.07 7.20 -10.93
CA PRO A 148 -5.91 6.48 -11.45
C PRO A 148 -5.10 5.67 -10.44
N ASP A 149 -4.88 6.22 -9.25
CA ASP A 149 -4.11 5.60 -8.16
C ASP A 149 -4.88 4.54 -7.37
N HIS A 150 -6.16 4.34 -7.67
CA HIS A 150 -7.01 3.34 -7.05
C HIS A 150 -7.38 2.22 -8.02
N LEU A 151 -7.76 2.56 -9.26
CA LEU A 151 -8.29 1.61 -10.23
C LEU A 151 -7.22 0.98 -11.13
N TRP A 152 -6.17 1.71 -11.52
CA TRP A 152 -5.36 1.30 -12.68
C TRP A 152 -4.51 0.05 -12.47
N GLY A 153 -4.37 -0.40 -11.23
CA GLY A 153 -3.82 -1.69 -10.84
C GLY A 153 -4.61 -2.91 -11.32
N VAL A 154 -5.89 -2.75 -11.67
CA VAL A 154 -6.76 -3.87 -12.09
C VAL A 154 -6.37 -4.48 -13.42
N THR A 155 -5.59 -3.77 -14.25
CA THR A 155 -5.05 -4.28 -15.51
C THR A 155 -3.52 -4.29 -15.54
N ASP A 156 -2.96 -5.04 -16.49
CA ASP A 156 -1.53 -5.08 -16.77
C ASP A 156 -0.96 -3.71 -17.20
N ALA A 157 0.35 -3.61 -17.38
CA ALA A 157 1.01 -2.33 -17.69
C ALA A 157 0.59 -1.70 -19.03
N VAL A 158 -0.07 -2.45 -19.91
CA VAL A 158 -0.52 -2.00 -21.24
C VAL A 158 -2.04 -1.94 -21.38
N ASP A 159 -2.75 -2.05 -20.26
CA ASP A 159 -4.21 -1.95 -20.14
C ASP A 159 -4.98 -3.03 -20.94
N LYS A 160 -4.41 -4.25 -21.07
CA LYS A 160 -5.01 -5.34 -21.86
C LYS A 160 -5.62 -6.45 -21.02
N GLU A 161 -4.84 -7.02 -20.12
CA GLU A 161 -5.24 -8.19 -19.33
C GLU A 161 -5.54 -7.81 -17.88
N ARG A 162 -6.46 -8.54 -17.24
CA ARG A 162 -6.75 -8.37 -15.81
C ARG A 162 -5.56 -8.80 -14.97
N THR A 163 -5.23 -8.00 -13.95
CA THR A 163 -4.23 -8.37 -12.94
C THR A 163 -4.74 -9.47 -12.02
N PHE A 164 -5.99 -9.35 -11.55
CA PHE A 164 -6.58 -10.29 -10.59
C PHE A 164 -7.62 -11.13 -11.33
N VAL A 165 -7.15 -12.18 -11.99
CA VAL A 165 -7.95 -12.98 -12.94
C VAL A 165 -9.12 -13.72 -12.29
N ASN A 166 -9.03 -14.03 -11.00
CA ASN A 166 -10.07 -14.74 -10.25
C ASN A 166 -11.01 -13.79 -9.49
N ALA A 167 -10.70 -12.49 -9.41
CA ALA A 167 -11.45 -11.56 -8.59
C ALA A 167 -12.81 -11.19 -9.22
N GLU A 168 -13.79 -10.90 -8.36
CA GLU A 168 -14.86 -9.95 -8.69
C GLU A 168 -14.41 -8.52 -8.37
N TYR A 169 -14.89 -7.55 -9.14
CA TYR A 169 -14.58 -6.14 -8.96
C TYR A 169 -15.83 -5.40 -8.49
N VAL A 170 -15.81 -4.96 -7.24
CA VAL A 170 -16.97 -4.40 -6.56
C VAL A 170 -16.95 -2.88 -6.66
N PHE A 171 -18.02 -2.33 -7.22
CA PHE A 171 -18.24 -0.88 -7.33
C PHE A 171 -19.57 -0.50 -6.71
N CYS A 172 -19.62 0.69 -6.11
CA CYS A 172 -20.91 1.32 -5.86
C CYS A 172 -21.52 1.79 -7.19
N GLU A 173 -22.83 1.61 -7.36
CA GLU A 173 -23.55 1.93 -8.60
C GLU A 173 -23.29 3.36 -9.07
N ASP A 174 -23.34 4.33 -8.16
CA ASP A 174 -23.15 5.76 -8.48
C ASP A 174 -21.75 6.05 -9.04
N GLU A 175 -20.73 5.34 -8.55
CA GLU A 175 -19.35 5.50 -9.01
C GLU A 175 -19.21 4.96 -10.43
N LEU A 176 -19.71 3.74 -10.65
CA LEU A 176 -19.67 3.13 -11.97
C LEU A 176 -20.48 3.93 -13.01
N ASN A 177 -21.65 4.44 -12.60
CA ASN A 177 -22.49 5.27 -13.45
C ASN A 177 -21.80 6.58 -13.82
N PHE A 178 -21.15 7.25 -12.85
CA PHE A 178 -20.40 8.48 -13.10
C PHE A 178 -19.31 8.24 -14.15
N TRP A 179 -18.44 7.26 -13.94
CA TRP A 179 -17.32 6.99 -14.84
C TRP A 179 -17.70 6.31 -16.17
N ARG A 180 -18.96 5.93 -16.36
CA ARG A 180 -19.47 5.40 -17.64
C ARG A 180 -20.50 6.31 -18.30
N MET A 181 -20.77 7.48 -17.74
CA MET A 181 -21.83 8.34 -18.26
C MET A 181 -21.47 8.87 -19.66
N PRO A 182 -22.45 9.05 -20.55
CA PRO A 182 -22.21 9.64 -21.86
C PRO A 182 -21.77 11.09 -21.72
N ASN A 183 -20.85 11.54 -22.59
CA ASN A 183 -20.30 12.90 -22.58
C ASN A 183 -19.65 13.27 -21.23
N HIS A 184 -18.89 12.35 -20.66
CA HIS A 184 -18.18 12.61 -19.41
C HIS A 184 -17.25 13.82 -19.57
N PRO A 185 -17.18 14.78 -18.62
CA PRO A 185 -16.38 16.00 -18.75
C PRO A 185 -14.92 15.74 -19.13
N PHE A 186 -14.34 14.66 -18.60
CA PHE A 186 -12.95 14.32 -18.91
C PHE A 186 -12.75 13.83 -20.35
N GLU A 187 -13.78 13.35 -21.04
CA GLU A 187 -13.66 12.80 -22.40
C GLU A 187 -13.01 13.80 -23.38
N THR A 188 -13.38 15.07 -23.28
CA THR A 188 -12.87 16.15 -24.14
C THR A 188 -11.93 17.11 -23.42
N ASP A 189 -11.62 16.86 -22.15
CA ASP A 189 -10.75 17.74 -21.37
C ASP A 189 -9.28 17.58 -21.78
N ALA A 190 -8.60 18.70 -22.04
CA ALA A 190 -7.21 18.71 -22.51
C ALA A 190 -6.23 18.13 -21.48
N ASN A 191 -6.52 18.26 -20.19
CA ASN A 191 -5.69 17.80 -19.10
C ASN A 191 -6.11 16.41 -18.60
N TRP A 192 -7.40 16.05 -18.68
CA TRP A 192 -7.93 14.87 -18.00
C TRP A 192 -8.40 13.74 -18.93
N SER A 193 -8.40 13.92 -20.26
CA SER A 193 -8.84 12.90 -21.23
C SER A 193 -8.07 11.58 -21.20
N PHE A 194 -6.81 11.61 -20.75
CA PHE A 194 -6.05 10.38 -20.53
C PHE A 194 -6.66 9.49 -19.44
N ILE A 195 -7.27 10.10 -18.41
CA ILE A 195 -7.95 9.39 -17.33
C ILE A 195 -9.17 8.66 -17.87
N TRP A 196 -10.01 9.39 -18.61
CA TRP A 196 -11.20 8.82 -19.25
C TRP A 196 -10.86 7.62 -20.14
N ARG A 197 -9.88 7.79 -21.03
CA ARG A 197 -9.46 6.74 -21.96
C ARG A 197 -8.96 5.49 -21.23
N ARG A 198 -8.12 5.65 -20.20
CA ARG A 198 -7.56 4.51 -19.48
C ARG A 198 -8.60 3.83 -18.58
N ASN A 199 -9.50 4.60 -17.96
CA ASN A 199 -10.63 4.03 -17.24
C ASN A 199 -11.54 3.21 -18.16
N THR A 200 -11.78 3.67 -19.39
CA THR A 200 -12.52 2.89 -20.40
C THR A 200 -11.88 1.52 -20.62
N TYR A 201 -10.56 1.45 -20.85
CA TYR A 201 -9.85 0.17 -21.00
C TYR A 201 -9.90 -0.69 -19.73
N ASN A 202 -9.74 -0.09 -18.55
CA ASN A 202 -9.83 -0.84 -17.29
C ASN A 202 -11.22 -1.44 -17.11
N PHE A 203 -12.27 -0.68 -17.40
CA PHE A 203 -13.65 -1.15 -17.30
C PHE A 203 -13.98 -2.23 -18.33
N GLU A 204 -13.57 -2.06 -19.59
CA GLU A 204 -13.70 -3.10 -20.62
C GLU A 204 -12.97 -4.38 -20.20
N ALA A 205 -11.76 -4.23 -19.67
CA ALA A 205 -10.96 -5.35 -19.26
C ALA A 205 -11.60 -6.13 -18.12
N ILE A 206 -12.36 -5.53 -17.20
CA ILE A 206 -12.97 -6.21 -16.03
C ILE A 206 -14.49 -6.44 -16.12
N ASP A 207 -15.14 -6.06 -17.22
CA ASP A 207 -16.60 -5.87 -17.31
C ASP A 207 -17.43 -7.10 -16.91
N ASP A 208 -17.05 -8.29 -17.38
CA ASP A 208 -17.68 -9.59 -17.07
C ASP A 208 -17.51 -10.05 -15.62
N ARG A 209 -16.73 -9.31 -14.82
CA ARG A 209 -16.44 -9.58 -13.40
C ARG A 209 -16.85 -8.44 -12.48
N ILE A 210 -17.50 -7.40 -13.01
CA ILE A 210 -18.01 -6.30 -12.18
C ILE A 210 -19.25 -6.77 -11.41
N ARG A 211 -19.21 -6.58 -10.10
CA ARG A 211 -20.37 -6.70 -9.21
C ARG A 211 -20.73 -5.31 -8.69
N THR A 212 -21.92 -4.82 -9.00
CA THR A 212 -22.41 -3.56 -8.45
C THR A 212 -23.13 -3.76 -7.14
N ILE A 213 -22.97 -2.79 -6.24
CA ILE A 213 -23.73 -2.70 -4.99
C ILE A 213 -24.22 -1.26 -4.79
N LYS A 214 -25.20 -1.08 -3.91
CA LYS A 214 -25.52 0.25 -3.38
C LYS A 214 -24.59 0.58 -2.22
N ALA A 215 -24.31 1.86 -2.00
CA ALA A 215 -23.57 2.29 -0.82
C ALA A 215 -24.32 1.85 0.47
N GLY A 216 -23.58 1.37 1.47
CA GLY A 216 -24.17 0.66 2.62
C GLY A 216 -24.29 -0.85 2.41
N GLY A 217 -24.01 -1.35 1.20
CA GLY A 217 -24.06 -2.76 0.87
C GLY A 217 -22.89 -3.55 1.47
N GLU A 218 -23.17 -4.77 1.89
CA GLU A 218 -22.16 -5.73 2.32
C GLU A 218 -21.39 -6.27 1.11
N VAL A 219 -20.06 -6.25 1.20
CA VAL A 219 -19.16 -6.84 0.20
C VAL A 219 -19.04 -8.33 0.46
N THR A 220 -18.72 -8.68 1.70
CA THR A 220 -18.59 -10.03 2.28
C THR A 220 -18.73 -9.87 3.80
N PRO A 221 -19.03 -10.92 4.60
CA PRO A 221 -19.21 -10.77 6.04
C PRO A 221 -18.07 -10.00 6.72
N GLY A 222 -18.43 -8.95 7.46
CA GLY A 222 -17.46 -8.07 8.14
C GLY A 222 -16.86 -6.95 7.30
N ILE A 223 -17.20 -6.84 6.00
CA ILE A 223 -16.76 -5.76 5.11
C ILE A 223 -17.97 -5.10 4.44
N VAL A 224 -18.22 -3.84 4.77
CA VAL A 224 -19.41 -3.08 4.34
C VAL A 224 -18.98 -1.73 3.77
N THR A 225 -19.60 -1.28 2.68
CA THR A 225 -19.34 0.07 2.16
C THR A 225 -20.13 1.14 2.92
N MET A 226 -19.59 2.35 3.02
CA MET A 226 -20.25 3.52 3.60
C MET A 226 -20.22 4.66 2.59
N SER A 227 -21.38 5.23 2.30
CA SER A 227 -21.49 6.37 1.39
C SER A 227 -20.72 7.57 1.94
N THR A 228 -19.70 8.02 1.20
CA THR A 228 -18.91 9.22 1.52
C THR A 228 -18.62 10.04 0.26
N PRO A 229 -19.67 10.47 -0.47
CA PRO A 229 -19.52 11.17 -1.74
C PRO A 229 -18.92 12.57 -1.53
N GLY A 230 -18.23 13.05 -2.56
CA GLY A 230 -17.65 14.40 -2.57
C GLY A 230 -16.43 14.46 -3.47
N HIS A 231 -15.41 13.66 -3.17
CA HIS A 231 -14.21 13.55 -4.00
C HIS A 231 -14.54 13.03 -5.41
N THR A 232 -15.33 11.95 -5.47
CA THR A 232 -16.12 11.56 -6.64
C THR A 232 -17.59 11.41 -6.22
N PRO A 233 -18.56 11.44 -7.16
CA PRO A 233 -19.97 11.31 -6.81
C PRO A 233 -20.35 9.99 -6.15
N GLY A 234 -19.64 8.89 -6.46
CA GLY A 234 -19.89 7.57 -5.89
C GLY A 234 -18.84 7.09 -4.89
N HIS A 235 -17.97 7.98 -4.42
CA HIS A 235 -16.91 7.63 -3.45
C HIS A 235 -17.51 6.95 -2.21
N VAL A 236 -16.87 5.85 -1.80
CA VAL A 236 -17.22 5.14 -0.56
C VAL A 236 -16.02 4.90 0.33
N SER A 237 -16.28 4.91 1.64
CA SER A 237 -15.39 4.36 2.64
C SER A 237 -15.73 2.87 2.85
N VAL A 238 -14.78 2.09 3.35
CA VAL A 238 -14.99 0.67 3.65
C VAL A 238 -14.86 0.47 5.16
N HIS A 239 -15.94 -0.03 5.77
CA HIS A 239 -15.99 -0.41 7.16
C HIS A 239 -15.62 -1.89 7.31
N ILE A 240 -14.62 -2.17 8.14
CA ILE A 240 -14.11 -3.51 8.40
C ILE A 240 -14.29 -3.81 9.88
N ALA A 241 -15.00 -4.89 10.19
CA ALA A 241 -15.24 -5.37 11.53
C ALA A 241 -15.11 -6.89 11.59
N SER A 242 -14.55 -7.39 12.69
CA SER A 242 -14.34 -8.81 12.95
C SER A 242 -14.42 -9.06 14.45
N GLU A 243 -14.90 -10.25 14.83
CA GLU A 243 -14.95 -10.71 16.23
C GLU A 243 -13.55 -10.99 16.81
#